data_AF-A0A3B5LN52-F1
#
_entry.id   AF-A0A3B5LN52-F1
#
_cell.length_a   1.000
_cell.length_b   1.000
_cell.length_c   1.000
_cell.angle_alpha   90.00
_cell.angle_beta   90.00
_cell.angle_gamma   90.00
#
_symmetry.space_group_name_H-M   'P 1'
#
loop_
_entity.id
_entity.type
_entity.pdbx_description
1 polymer ?
#
loop_
_entity_poly.entity_id
_entity_poly.type
_entity_poly.pdbx_seq_one_letter_code
_entity_poly.pdbx_strand_id
1 'polypeptide(L)'
;VKGLNFLCDVGFSSRNDTFYSLLTLLSPLSLFFLQVIAAAKCGFQASGLELNPWLVWFSRYKAWREGVRRSTSFHISDLWKASFAQYSNVVIFGVPQMMGQLEVKLANELPSSAKVVACRFPFPTWVPESTEGEGIDTVWVYDAKTFRSDQHRKTGKTSS
;
A
#
# COMPACT_ATOMS: atom_id res chain seq x y z
N VAL A 1 10.69 1.51 -9.50
CA VAL A 1 10.99 0.06 -9.69
C VAL A 1 11.76 -0.52 -8.50
N LYS A 2 12.58 0.25 -7.75
CA LYS A 2 13.22 -0.20 -6.50
C LYS A 2 12.23 -0.74 -5.46
N GLY A 3 11.14 -0.02 -5.16
CA GLY A 3 10.10 -0.49 -4.23
C GLY A 3 9.40 -1.78 -4.65
N LEU A 4 9.48 -2.18 -5.92
CA LEU A 4 8.83 -3.40 -6.42
C LEU A 4 9.73 -4.64 -6.32
N ASN A 5 11.04 -4.47 -6.54
CA ASN A 5 12.02 -5.52 -6.20
C ASN A 5 12.05 -5.74 -4.68
N PHE A 6 11.94 -4.66 -3.90
CA PHE A 6 11.81 -4.74 -2.45
C PHE A 6 10.55 -5.52 -2.01
N LEU A 7 9.40 -5.37 -2.69
CA LEU A 7 8.22 -6.17 -2.36
C LEU A 7 8.43 -7.68 -2.58
N CYS A 8 9.19 -8.05 -3.62
CA CYS A 8 9.60 -9.44 -3.81
C CYS A 8 10.54 -9.92 -2.68
N ASP A 9 11.47 -9.08 -2.22
CA ASP A 9 12.43 -9.40 -1.15
C ASP A 9 11.78 -9.44 0.26
N VAL A 10 10.74 -8.64 0.51
CA VAL A 10 10.01 -8.56 1.80
C VAL A 10 9.04 -9.74 2.01
N GLY A 11 9.00 -10.68 1.07
CA GLY A 11 8.23 -11.91 1.19
C GLY A 11 6.73 -11.73 0.94
N PHE A 12 6.34 -10.78 0.08
CA PHE A 12 5.00 -10.81 -0.49
C PHE A 12 4.92 -12.07 -1.36
N SER A 13 4.17 -13.07 -0.88
CA SER A 13 3.92 -14.32 -1.61
C SER A 13 2.42 -14.42 -1.88
N SER A 14 2.05 -13.98 -3.08
CA SER A 14 0.84 -14.28 -3.86
C SER A 14 -0.46 -14.60 -3.10
N ARG A 15 -1.42 -13.65 -3.15
CA ARG A 15 -2.73 -13.83 -3.82
C ARG A 15 -3.67 -12.62 -3.71
N ASN A 16 -3.50 -11.73 -2.72
CA ASN A 16 -4.41 -10.60 -2.45
C ASN A 16 -3.65 -9.31 -2.07
N ASP A 17 -2.80 -8.83 -2.98
CA ASP A 17 -1.98 -7.63 -2.72
C ASP A 17 -2.71 -6.38 -3.24
N THR A 18 -2.92 -5.40 -2.37
CA THR A 18 -3.49 -4.11 -2.75
C THR A 18 -2.44 -3.03 -2.76
N PHE A 19 -2.38 -2.33 -3.88
CA PHE A 19 -1.52 -1.21 -4.12
C PHE A 19 -2.37 0.06 -4.08
N TYR A 20 -2.21 0.82 -3.02
CA TYR A 20 -2.85 2.10 -2.86
C TYR A 20 -1.87 3.24 -3.17
N SER A 21 -2.27 4.13 -4.07
CA SER A 21 -1.44 5.24 -4.50
C SER A 21 -2.20 6.54 -4.28
N LEU A 22 -1.73 7.38 -3.36
CA LEU A 22 -2.24 8.72 -3.21
C LEU A 22 -1.12 9.74 -3.43
N LEU A 23 -0.93 10.07 -4.69
CA LEU A 23 -0.33 11.34 -5.09
C LEU A 23 -1.10 11.87 -6.31
N THR A 24 -2.13 12.65 -6.04
CA THR A 24 -2.60 13.66 -6.97
C THR A 24 -1.58 14.81 -7.00
N LEU A 25 -1.01 15.04 -8.19
CA LEU A 25 -0.50 16.32 -8.70
C LEU A 25 0.98 16.74 -8.51
N LEU A 26 1.91 15.94 -7.98
CA LEU A 26 3.34 16.35 -7.94
C LEU A 26 4.34 15.32 -8.47
N SER A 27 3.91 14.40 -9.33
CA SER A 27 4.82 13.56 -10.09
C SER A 27 4.40 13.52 -11.54
N PRO A 28 5.32 13.39 -12.51
CA PRO A 28 4.93 13.18 -13.90
C PRO A 28 4.03 11.95 -13.94
N LEU A 29 2.83 12.13 -14.52
CA LEU A 29 1.67 11.22 -14.63
C LEU A 29 1.96 9.76 -15.04
N SER A 30 3.22 9.38 -15.27
CA SER A 30 3.65 8.10 -15.81
C SER A 30 4.06 7.06 -14.77
N LEU A 31 4.41 7.41 -13.52
CA LEU A 31 5.10 6.47 -12.61
C LEU A 31 4.21 5.71 -11.62
N PHE A 32 3.03 6.22 -11.27
CA PHE A 32 2.21 5.61 -10.21
C PHE A 32 1.46 4.34 -10.66
N PHE A 33 0.92 4.32 -11.88
CA PHE A 33 0.16 3.17 -12.41
C PHE A 33 1.03 2.01 -12.88
N LEU A 34 2.34 2.23 -13.04
CA LEU A 34 3.27 1.18 -13.43
C LEU A 34 3.51 0.17 -12.31
N GLN A 35 3.26 0.51 -11.05
CA GLN A 35 3.56 -0.39 -9.94
C GLN A 35 2.60 -1.57 -9.88
N VAL A 36 1.30 -1.33 -10.05
CA VAL A 36 0.28 -2.40 -10.13
C VAL A 36 0.57 -3.32 -11.32
N ILE A 37 0.91 -2.74 -12.48
CA ILE A 37 1.26 -3.47 -13.70
C ILE A 37 2.55 -4.27 -13.49
N ALA A 38 3.56 -3.67 -12.86
CA ALA A 38 4.84 -4.33 -12.63
C ALA A 38 4.71 -5.46 -11.61
N ALA A 39 3.91 -5.29 -10.55
CA ALA A 39 3.59 -6.36 -9.61
C ALA A 39 2.90 -7.52 -10.33
N ALA A 40 1.95 -7.20 -11.20
CA ALA A 40 1.30 -8.22 -12.01
C ALA A 40 2.23 -8.93 -13.00
N LYS A 41 3.23 -8.22 -13.55
CA LYS A 41 4.31 -8.84 -14.36
C LYS A 41 5.19 -9.77 -13.54
N CYS A 42 5.35 -9.53 -12.24
CA CYS A 42 6.02 -10.42 -11.29
C CYS A 42 5.13 -11.59 -10.84
N GLY A 43 3.89 -11.72 -11.35
CA GLY A 43 2.98 -12.82 -11.04
C GLY A 43 2.03 -12.57 -9.86
N PHE A 44 2.01 -11.36 -9.31
CA PHE A 44 1.09 -10.99 -8.24
C PHE A 44 -0.31 -10.64 -8.77
N GLN A 45 -1.33 -10.87 -7.94
CA GLN A 45 -2.66 -10.33 -8.15
C GLN A 45 -2.71 -8.97 -7.47
N ALA A 46 -2.75 -7.91 -8.28
CA ALA A 46 -2.59 -6.54 -7.81
C ALA A 46 -3.85 -5.70 -8.05
N SER A 47 -4.35 -5.05 -7.01
CA SER A 47 -5.47 -4.12 -7.11
C SER A 47 -5.03 -2.67 -6.88
N GLY A 48 -5.38 -1.77 -7.79
CA GLY A 48 -5.16 -0.33 -7.69
C GLY A 48 -6.45 0.41 -7.35
N LEU A 49 -6.44 1.25 -6.31
CA LEU A 49 -7.53 2.21 -6.05
C LEU A 49 -7.08 3.62 -6.46
N GLU A 50 -7.95 4.32 -7.18
CA GLU A 50 -7.70 5.68 -7.67
C GLU A 50 -9.02 6.47 -7.66
N LEU A 51 -8.95 7.78 -7.39
CA LEU A 51 -10.13 8.65 -7.36
C LEU A 51 -10.50 9.15 -8.76
N ASN A 52 -9.52 9.35 -9.64
CA ASN A 52 -9.76 9.89 -10.97
C ASN A 52 -10.17 8.80 -11.98
N PRO A 53 -11.41 8.85 -12.54
CA PRO A 53 -11.88 7.88 -13.52
C PRO A 53 -10.99 7.78 -14.77
N TRP A 54 -10.45 8.90 -15.26
CA TRP A 54 -9.60 8.92 -16.45
C TRP A 54 -8.30 8.15 -16.24
N LEU A 55 -7.71 8.26 -15.05
CA LEU A 55 -6.51 7.54 -14.69
C LEU A 55 -6.77 6.03 -14.55
N VAL A 56 -7.93 5.65 -14.02
CA VAL A 56 -8.36 4.25 -13.98
C VAL A 56 -8.51 3.68 -15.40
N TRP A 57 -9.16 4.41 -16.32
CA TRP A 57 -9.28 3.98 -17.71
C TRP A 57 -7.94 3.84 -18.41
N PHE A 58 -7.05 4.83 -18.24
CA PHE A 58 -5.70 4.79 -18.77
C PHE A 58 -4.92 3.59 -18.24
N SER A 59 -5.05 3.29 -16.95
CA SER A 59 -4.40 2.15 -16.29
C SER A 59 -4.91 0.81 -16.82
N ARG A 60 -6.23 0.68 -17.02
CA ARG A 60 -6.84 -0.50 -17.65
C ARG A 60 -6.34 -0.70 -19.08
N TYR A 61 -6.26 0.38 -19.86
CA TYR A 61 -5.71 0.33 -21.22
C TYR A 61 -4.25 -0.11 -21.23
N LYS A 62 -3.42 0.46 -20.35
CA LYS A 62 -2.02 0.07 -20.18
C LYS A 62 -1.88 -1.39 -19.76
N ALA A 63 -2.62 -1.84 -18.75
CA ALA A 63 -2.57 -3.23 -18.30
C ALA A 63 -3.02 -4.22 -19.38
N TRP A 64 -4.00 -3.84 -20.22
CA TRP A 64 -4.39 -4.61 -21.40
C TRP A 64 -3.25 -4.67 -22.43
N ARG A 65 -2.65 -3.53 -22.76
CA ARG A 65 -1.53 -3.44 -23.70
C ARG A 65 -0.31 -4.24 -23.25
N GLU A 66 -0.07 -4.32 -21.94
CA GLU A 66 1.04 -5.04 -21.33
C GLU A 66 0.69 -6.52 -21.02
N GLY A 67 -0.52 -6.99 -21.37
CA GLY A 67 -0.95 -8.39 -21.23
C GLY A 67 -1.29 -8.84 -19.80
N VAL A 68 -1.22 -7.96 -18.81
CA VAL A 68 -1.41 -8.30 -17.39
C VAL A 68 -2.82 -8.04 -16.86
N ARG A 69 -3.78 -7.74 -17.75
CA ARG A 69 -5.18 -7.43 -17.37
C ARG A 69 -5.83 -8.43 -16.42
N ARG A 70 -5.51 -9.73 -16.57
CA ARG A 70 -6.09 -10.80 -15.72
C ARG A 70 -5.51 -10.85 -14.31
N SER A 71 -4.39 -10.17 -14.08
CA SER A 71 -3.68 -10.12 -12.81
C SER A 71 -3.72 -8.72 -12.17
N THR A 72 -4.43 -7.78 -12.81
CA THR A 72 -4.60 -6.41 -12.33
C THR A 72 -6.07 -6.02 -12.27
N SER A 73 -6.51 -5.45 -11.16
CA SER A 73 -7.81 -4.78 -11.05
C SER A 73 -7.63 -3.31 -10.72
N PHE A 74 -8.42 -2.42 -11.33
CA PHE A 74 -8.39 -0.99 -11.04
C PHE A 74 -9.79 -0.50 -10.69
N HIS A 75 -9.92 0.16 -9.54
CA HIS A 75 -11.19 0.62 -8.99
C HIS A 75 -11.19 2.14 -8.83
N ILE A 76 -12.29 2.76 -9.25
CA ILE A 76 -12.58 4.16 -8.95
C ILE A 76 -13.18 4.18 -7.54
N SER A 77 -12.35 4.42 -6.53
CA SER A 77 -12.81 4.37 -5.14
C SER A 77 -11.98 5.27 -4.25
N ASP A 78 -12.66 5.82 -3.24
CA ASP A 78 -12.02 6.54 -2.18
C ASP A 78 -11.41 5.56 -1.17
N LEU A 79 -10.14 5.79 -0.83
CA LEU A 79 -9.43 5.11 0.25
C LEU A 79 -10.30 4.94 1.48
N TRP A 80 -10.94 6.02 1.92
CA TRP A 80 -11.66 6.05 3.20
C TRP A 80 -12.92 5.20 3.17
N LYS A 81 -13.50 4.99 1.97
CA LYS A 81 -14.71 4.18 1.76
C LYS A 81 -14.40 2.72 1.41
N ALA A 82 -13.23 2.45 0.86
CA ALA A 82 -12.78 1.10 0.57
C ALA A 82 -12.55 0.31 1.86
N SER A 83 -12.87 -0.99 1.83
CA SER A 83 -12.57 -1.92 2.92
C SER A 83 -11.24 -2.63 2.67
N PHE A 84 -10.37 -2.63 3.68
CA PHE A 84 -9.07 -3.31 3.61
C PHE A 84 -9.06 -4.73 4.18
N ALA A 85 -10.17 -5.19 4.75
CA ALA A 85 -10.25 -6.47 5.46
C ALA A 85 -9.95 -7.70 4.59
N GLN A 86 -10.19 -7.60 3.27
CA GLN A 86 -9.92 -8.68 2.32
C GLN A 86 -8.46 -8.76 1.85
N TYR A 87 -7.63 -7.77 2.19
CA TYR A 87 -6.25 -7.69 1.73
C TYR A 87 -5.28 -8.10 2.82
N SER A 88 -4.31 -8.92 2.44
CA SER A 88 -3.25 -9.37 3.36
C SER A 88 -2.04 -8.43 3.33
N ASN A 89 -2.00 -7.54 2.35
CA ASN A 89 -0.78 -6.92 1.90
C ASN A 89 -1.17 -5.57 1.29
N VAL A 90 -0.70 -4.48 1.88
CA VAL A 90 -1.06 -3.13 1.45
C VAL A 90 0.19 -2.30 1.23
N VAL A 91 0.32 -1.75 0.03
CA VAL A 91 1.39 -0.81 -0.32
C VAL A 91 0.81 0.58 -0.46
N ILE A 92 1.44 1.59 0.15
CA ILE A 92 0.90 2.92 0.32
C ILE A 92 1.92 3.95 -0.14
N PHE A 93 1.49 4.78 -1.07
CA PHE A 93 2.19 6.01 -1.42
C PHE A 93 1.38 7.17 -0.87
N GLY A 94 1.79 7.68 0.28
CA GLY A 94 1.05 8.70 1.01
C GLY A 94 1.70 10.09 0.96
N VAL A 95 1.01 11.04 1.59
CA VAL A 95 1.54 12.35 1.96
C VAL A 95 1.44 12.51 3.48
N PRO A 96 2.31 13.33 4.12
CA PRO A 96 2.42 13.39 5.58
C PRO A 96 1.10 13.67 6.30
N GLN A 97 0.26 14.52 5.71
CA GLN A 97 -1.03 14.93 6.29
C GLN A 97 -2.03 13.77 6.42
N MET A 98 -1.92 12.74 5.57
CA MET A 98 -2.86 11.63 5.53
C MET A 98 -2.36 10.38 6.26
N MET A 99 -1.06 10.27 6.52
CA MET A 99 -0.46 9.09 7.15
C MET A 99 -1.10 8.78 8.51
N GLY A 100 -1.38 9.79 9.34
CA GLY A 100 -1.99 9.58 10.66
C GLY A 100 -3.42 9.02 10.61
N GLN A 101 -4.26 9.53 9.72
CA GLN A 101 -5.63 9.01 9.55
C GLN A 101 -5.62 7.60 8.94
N LEU A 102 -4.69 7.36 8.02
CA LEU A 102 -4.56 6.08 7.33
C LEU A 102 -4.05 4.99 8.27
N GLU A 103 -3.16 5.35 9.20
CA GLU A 103 -2.69 4.49 10.28
C GLU A 103 -3.87 3.90 11.06
N VAL A 104 -4.79 4.77 11.52
CA VAL A 104 -5.97 4.36 12.30
C VAL A 104 -6.88 3.45 11.49
N LYS A 105 -7.14 3.79 10.22
CA LYS A 105 -8.02 2.99 9.36
C LYS A 105 -7.44 1.58 9.13
N LEU A 106 -6.15 1.49 8.82
CA LEU A 106 -5.49 0.21 8.57
C LEU A 106 -5.34 -0.62 9.84
N ALA A 107 -5.11 0.02 10.99
CA ALA A 107 -5.12 -0.65 12.29
C ALA A 107 -6.43 -1.39 12.55
N ASN A 108 -7.55 -0.77 12.15
CA ASN A 108 -8.89 -1.28 12.40
C ASN A 108 -9.34 -2.33 11.38
N GLU A 109 -8.99 -2.15 10.11
CA GLU A 109 -9.55 -2.98 9.03
C GLU A 109 -8.67 -4.17 8.62
N LEU A 110 -7.35 -4.08 8.75
CA LEU A 110 -6.47 -5.15 8.25
C LEU A 110 -6.52 -6.43 9.09
N PRO A 111 -6.33 -7.61 8.50
CA PRO A 111 -6.14 -8.83 9.28
C PRO A 111 -4.83 -8.77 10.10
N SER A 112 -4.75 -9.55 11.18
CA SER A 112 -3.56 -9.55 12.08
C SER A 112 -2.31 -10.13 11.44
N SER A 113 -2.46 -10.87 10.34
CA SER A 113 -1.35 -11.37 9.52
C SER A 113 -0.95 -10.41 8.39
N ALA A 114 -1.55 -9.22 8.32
CA ALA A 114 -1.29 -8.31 7.22
C ALA A 114 0.07 -7.64 7.30
N LYS A 115 0.66 -7.36 6.14
CA LYS A 115 1.82 -6.47 6.03
C LYS A 115 1.44 -5.16 5.35
N VAL A 116 2.00 -4.07 5.85
CA VAL A 116 1.83 -2.74 5.29
C VAL A 116 3.17 -2.18 4.89
N VAL A 117 3.26 -1.66 3.68
CA VAL A 117 4.45 -1.02 3.13
C VAL A 117 4.11 0.44 2.88
N ALA A 118 4.76 1.35 3.59
CA ALA A 118 4.65 2.78 3.34
C ALA A 118 5.86 3.23 2.53
N CYS A 119 5.63 4.04 1.50
CA CYS A 119 6.69 4.61 0.69
C CYS A 119 6.75 6.13 0.91
N ARG A 120 7.96 6.70 0.81
CA ARG A 120 8.29 8.12 1.00
C ARG A 120 8.03 8.74 2.39
N PHE A 121 6.97 8.34 3.09
CA PHE A 121 6.69 8.80 4.46
C PHE A 121 6.33 7.62 5.38
N PRO A 122 6.84 7.59 6.63
CA PRO A 122 6.47 6.60 7.62
C PRO A 122 5.12 6.90 8.26
N PHE A 123 4.53 5.89 8.91
CA PHE A 123 3.44 6.10 9.85
C PHE A 123 3.93 6.77 11.14
N PRO A 124 3.17 7.72 11.70
CA PRO A 124 3.64 8.54 12.83
C PRO A 124 3.84 7.77 14.12
N THR A 125 3.05 6.73 14.41
CA THR A 125 3.14 6.02 15.70
C THR A 125 3.59 4.57 15.61
N TRP A 126 3.50 3.95 14.43
CA TRP A 126 3.92 2.56 14.23
C TRP A 126 5.43 2.44 14.13
N VAL A 127 5.98 1.39 14.73
CA VAL A 127 7.40 1.04 14.61
C VAL A 127 7.57 0.15 13.36
N PRO A 128 8.42 0.54 12.39
CA PRO A 128 8.69 -0.29 11.23
C PRO A 128 9.50 -1.52 11.63
N GLU A 129 9.16 -2.67 11.03
CA GLU A 129 9.93 -3.92 11.14
C GLU A 129 11.22 -3.83 10.33
N SER A 130 11.14 -3.26 9.12
CA SER A 130 12.29 -2.99 8.27
C SER A 130 12.13 -1.67 7.55
N THR A 131 13.26 -1.04 7.25
CA THR A 131 13.33 0.20 6.46
C THR A 131 14.41 0.02 5.40
N GLU A 132 14.09 0.31 4.15
CA GLU A 132 15.04 0.23 3.05
C GLU A 132 15.01 1.50 2.19
N GLY A 133 16.17 1.86 1.64
CA GLY A 133 16.34 3.04 0.80
C GLY A 133 16.83 4.29 1.55
N GLU A 134 17.07 5.36 0.79
CA GLU A 134 17.49 6.66 1.32
C GLU A 134 16.65 7.79 0.72
N GLY A 135 16.35 8.81 1.52
CA GLY A 135 15.65 10.02 1.07
C GLY A 135 14.24 9.73 0.53
N ILE A 136 13.96 10.20 -0.69
CA ILE A 136 12.63 10.06 -1.33
C ILE A 136 12.27 8.63 -1.74
N ASP A 137 13.28 7.74 -1.78
CA ASP A 137 13.13 6.33 -2.11
C ASP A 137 12.99 5.44 -0.87
N THR A 138 12.91 6.03 0.33
CA THR A 138 12.76 5.26 1.58
C THR A 138 11.41 4.54 1.62
N VAL A 139 11.45 3.28 2.04
CA VAL A 139 10.31 2.40 2.22
C VAL A 139 10.34 1.82 3.63
N TRP A 140 9.18 1.82 4.29
CA TRP A 140 8.99 1.27 5.63
C TRP A 140 8.02 0.10 5.56
N VAL A 141 8.37 -1.01 6.20
CA VAL A 141 7.53 -2.21 6.29
C VAL A 141 7.02 -2.35 7.71
N TYR A 142 5.75 -2.69 7.85
CA TYR A 142 5.06 -2.88 9.11
C TYR A 142 4.32 -4.22 9.12
N ASP A 143 4.43 -4.97 10.20
CA ASP A 143 3.64 -6.17 10.46
C ASP A 143 2.46 -5.84 11.39
N ALA A 144 1.26 -6.27 11.01
CA ALA A 144 0.03 -6.07 11.79
C ALA A 144 0.04 -6.69 13.19
N LYS A 145 0.86 -7.72 13.42
CA LYS A 145 1.10 -8.26 14.75
C LYS A 145 1.75 -7.22 15.64
N THR A 146 2.81 -6.57 15.13
CA THR A 146 3.66 -5.65 15.88
C THR A 146 2.90 -4.40 16.31
N PHE A 147 2.23 -3.72 15.38
CA PHE A 147 1.53 -2.47 15.73
C PHE A 147 0.25 -2.71 16.55
N ARG A 148 -0.37 -3.89 16.50
CA ARG A 148 -1.50 -4.25 17.38
C ARG A 148 -1.06 -4.59 18.80
N SER A 149 0.07 -5.28 18.96
CA SER A 149 0.64 -5.52 20.29
C SER A 149 1.01 -4.22 21.00
N ASP A 150 1.51 -3.22 20.27
CA ASP A 150 1.85 -1.91 20.84
C ASP A 150 0.62 -1.09 21.27
N GLN A 151 -0.50 -1.20 20.55
CA GLN A 151 -1.76 -0.57 20.93
C GLN A 151 -2.30 -1.15 22.25
N HIS A 152 -2.25 -2.47 22.41
CA HIS A 152 -2.69 -3.14 23.65
C HIS A 152 -1.80 -2.79 24.85
N ARG A 153 -0.49 -2.60 24.62
CA ARG A 153 0.46 -2.16 25.65
C ARG A 153 0.26 -0.70 26.07
N LYS A 154 -0.19 0.17 25.16
CA LYS A 154 -0.48 1.58 25.47
C LYS A 154 -1.79 1.75 26.24
N THR A 155 -2.84 0.99 25.90
CA THR A 155 -4.13 1.04 26.62
C THR A 155 -4.07 0.45 28.03
N GLY A 156 -3.15 -0.49 28.30
CA GLY A 156 -2.91 -1.03 29.65
C GLY A 156 -2.11 -0.12 30.59
N LYS A 157 -1.54 1.00 30.12
CA LYS A 157 -0.70 1.91 30.93
C LYS A 157 -1.39 3.20 31.38
N THR A 158 -2.63 3.45 30.96
CA THR A 158 -3.39 4.67 31.32
C THR A 158 -4.37 4.47 32.48
N SER A 159 -4.26 3.38 33.24
CA SER A 159 -5.15 3.04 34.36
C SER A 159 -4.40 2.58 35.62
N SER A 160 -3.24 3.15 35.92
CA SER A 160 -2.53 2.96 37.20
C SER A 160 -2.04 4.29 37.76
#